data_AF-A0A257DFV9-F1
#
_entry.id   AF-A0A257DFV9-F1
#
_cell.length_a   1.000
_cell.length_b   1.000
_cell.length_c   1.000
_cell.angle_alpha   90.00
_cell.angle_beta   90.00
_cell.angle_gamma   90.00
#
_symmetry.space_group_name_H-M   'P 1'
#
loop_
_entity.id
_entity.type
_entity.pdbx_description
1 polymer ?
#
loop_
_entity_poly.entity_id
_entity_poly.type
_entity_poly.pdbx_seq_one_letter_code
_entity_poly.pdbx_strand_id
1 'polypeptide(L)'
;MSMKKTDLVKHLAKKIDGQMKVAPVPGRFGQAAAAVVDKREQRRLDAQAGLLPFACKLPAELVRQLHDRAVGHEGGLNALIAELLGQSLQKDANN
;
A
#
# COMPACT_ATOMS: atom_id res chain seq x y z
N MET A 1 4.19 -50.05 -16.38
CA MET A 1 5.61 -50.22 -16.75
C MET A 1 6.46 -49.37 -15.82
N SER A 2 7.23 -50.01 -14.94
CA SER A 2 8.13 -49.31 -14.00
C SER A 2 9.23 -48.60 -14.78
N MET A 3 9.48 -47.32 -14.50
CA MET A 3 10.49 -46.54 -15.24
C MET A 3 11.89 -47.10 -14.99
N LYS A 4 12.68 -47.20 -16.07
CA LYS A 4 14.06 -47.67 -15.99
C LYS A 4 14.88 -46.63 -15.23
N LYS A 5 15.86 -47.07 -14.43
CA LYS A 5 16.71 -46.19 -13.60
C LYS A 5 17.38 -45.07 -14.42
N THR A 6 17.70 -45.34 -15.68
CA THR A 6 18.27 -44.36 -16.62
C THR A 6 17.32 -43.21 -16.95
N ASP A 7 16.02 -43.49 -17.01
CA ASP A 7 15.02 -42.47 -17.35
C ASP A 7 14.80 -41.53 -16.16
N LEU A 8 14.85 -42.06 -14.93
CA LEU A 8 14.81 -41.25 -13.71
C LEU A 8 15.97 -40.25 -13.65
N VAL A 9 17.19 -40.70 -13.98
CA VAL A 9 18.38 -39.83 -14.00
C VAL A 9 18.24 -38.72 -15.05
N LYS A 10 17.71 -39.02 -16.24
CA LYS A 10 17.44 -38.03 -17.28
C LYS A 10 16.39 -37.00 -16.85
N HIS A 11 15.35 -37.43 -16.15
CA HIS A 11 14.34 -36.53 -15.59
C HIS A 11 14.92 -35.61 -14.51
N LEU A 12 15.81 -36.14 -13.67
CA LEU A 12 16.47 -35.38 -12.61
C LEU A 12 17.43 -34.33 -13.20
N ALA A 13 18.20 -34.71 -14.22
CA ALA A 13 19.06 -33.78 -14.95
C ALA A 13 18.26 -32.66 -15.62
N LYS A 14 17.13 -32.97 -16.27
CA LYS A 14 16.22 -31.96 -16.86
C LYS A 14 15.63 -31.03 -15.80
N LYS A 15 15.33 -31.54 -14.61
CA LYS A 15 14.80 -30.73 -13.49
C LYS A 15 15.84 -29.74 -12.98
N ILE A 16 17.09 -30.17 -12.82
CA ILE A 16 18.20 -29.31 -12.39
C ILE A 16 18.50 -28.24 -13.46
N ASP A 17 18.54 -28.63 -14.74
CA ASP A 17 18.75 -27.68 -15.85
C ASP A 17 17.64 -26.62 -15.93
N GLY A 18 16.38 -27.02 -15.70
CA GLY A 18 15.26 -26.11 -15.59
C GLY A 18 15.39 -25.13 -14.42
N GLN A 19 15.84 -25.60 -13.25
CA GLN A 19 16.08 -24.75 -12.08
C GLN A 19 17.24 -23.78 -12.27
N MET A 20 18.30 -24.19 -12.98
CA MET A 20 19.44 -23.31 -13.30
C MET A 20 19.10 -22.24 -14.35
N LYS A 21 18.21 -22.56 -15.30
CA LYS A 21 17.72 -21.60 -16.31
C LYS A 21 16.74 -20.57 -15.73
N VAL A 22 16.07 -20.91 -14.63
CA VAL A 22 15.35 -19.94 -13.80
C VAL A 22 16.37 -19.24 -12.89
N ALA A 23 17.28 -18.49 -13.50
CA ALA A 23 17.96 -17.43 -12.77
C ALA A 23 16.88 -16.50 -12.19
N PRO A 24 17.02 -16.04 -10.94
CA PRO A 24 16.03 -15.15 -10.35
C PRO A 24 15.92 -13.94 -11.27
N VAL A 25 14.74 -13.74 -11.86
CA VAL A 25 14.40 -12.50 -12.57
C VAL A 25 14.87 -11.37 -11.66
N PRO A 26 15.79 -10.49 -12.11
CA PRO A 26 16.37 -9.48 -11.24
C PRO A 26 15.22 -8.71 -10.59
N GLY A 27 15.24 -8.63 -9.25
CA GLY A 27 14.17 -8.08 -8.39
C GLY A 27 13.86 -6.59 -8.59
N ARG A 28 14.28 -6.02 -9.72
CA ARG A 28 13.95 -4.66 -10.16
C ARG A 28 12.48 -4.48 -10.54
N PHE A 29 11.74 -5.56 -10.80
CA PHE A 29 10.27 -5.53 -10.91
C PHE A 29 9.64 -5.94 -9.56
N GLY A 30 9.78 -5.13 -8.52
CA GLY A 30 9.02 -5.37 -7.28
C GLY A 30 9.68 -4.90 -5.97
N GLN A 31 10.99 -4.61 -5.92
CA GLN A 31 11.61 -4.16 -4.66
C GLN A 31 11.15 -2.76 -4.20
N ALA A 32 10.60 -1.94 -5.09
CA ALA A 32 9.88 -0.72 -4.70
C ALA A 32 8.42 -0.99 -4.23
N ALA A 33 7.93 -2.22 -4.31
CA ALA A 33 6.59 -2.62 -3.84
C ALA A 33 6.62 -3.26 -2.44
N ALA A 34 7.78 -3.67 -1.92
CA ALA A 34 7.89 -4.27 -0.58
C ALA A 34 7.86 -3.24 0.57
N ALA A 35 8.05 -1.95 0.27
CA ALA A 35 7.85 -0.84 1.22
C ALA A 35 6.46 -0.18 1.08
N VAL A 36 5.62 -0.71 0.19
CA VAL A 36 4.23 -0.28 0.05
C VAL A 36 3.43 -1.28 0.86
N VAL A 37 3.08 -0.90 2.10
CA VAL A 37 2.00 -1.56 2.87
C VAL A 37 0.91 -1.94 1.89
N ASP A 38 0.50 -3.21 1.89
CA ASP A 38 -0.47 -3.72 0.92
C ASP A 38 -1.69 -2.79 0.91
N LYS A 39 -1.81 -2.00 -0.17
CA LYS A 39 -2.83 -0.94 -0.29
C LYS A 39 -4.23 -1.51 -0.11
N ARG A 40 -4.39 -2.83 -0.30
CA ARG A 40 -5.64 -3.55 -0.07
C ARG A 40 -5.91 -3.78 1.40
N GLU A 41 -4.91 -4.12 2.19
CA GLU A 41 -5.02 -4.28 3.63
C GLU A 41 -5.27 -2.93 4.31
N GLN A 42 -4.56 -1.88 3.88
CA GLN A 42 -4.79 -0.53 4.38
C GLN A 42 -6.22 -0.05 4.09
N ARG A 43 -6.72 -0.25 2.85
CA ARG A 43 -8.13 0.05 2.51
C ARG A 43 -9.13 -0.78 3.32
N ARG A 44 -8.78 -2.01 3.69
CA ARG A 44 -9.65 -2.86 4.51
C ARG A 44 -9.74 -2.33 5.94
N LEU A 45 -8.62 -1.89 6.51
CA LEU A 45 -8.57 -1.23 7.82
C LEU A 45 -9.30 0.11 7.79
N ASP A 46 -9.10 0.92 6.76
CA ASP A 46 -9.79 2.19 6.57
C ASP A 46 -11.31 1.97 6.43
N ALA A 47 -11.74 0.98 5.64
CA ALA A 47 -13.15 0.64 5.49
C ALA A 47 -13.77 0.11 6.79
N GLN A 48 -13.02 -0.66 7.58
CA GLN A 48 -13.46 -1.11 8.92
C GLN A 48 -13.60 0.05 9.90
N ALA A 49 -12.75 1.07 9.77
CA ALA A 49 -12.81 2.30 10.55
C ALA A 49 -13.81 3.33 9.97
N GLY A 50 -14.49 3.03 8.87
CA GLY A 50 -15.46 3.92 8.22
C GLY A 50 -14.83 5.10 7.48
N LEU A 51 -13.51 5.08 7.24
CA LEU A 51 -12.80 6.13 6.51
C LEU A 51 -13.09 6.01 5.01
N LEU A 52 -13.56 7.11 4.43
CA LEU A 52 -13.80 7.23 3.00
C LEU A 52 -12.68 8.06 2.36
N PRO A 53 -12.13 7.62 1.21
CA PRO A 53 -11.16 8.42 0.48
C PRO A 53 -11.86 9.64 -0.13
N PHE A 54 -11.56 10.83 0.39
CA PHE A 54 -12.13 12.09 -0.05
C PHE A 54 -11.05 12.98 -0.67
N ALA A 55 -11.06 13.09 -2.00
CA ALA A 55 -10.07 13.86 -2.75
C ALA A 55 -10.65 15.22 -3.18
N CYS A 56 -10.26 16.28 -2.46
CA CYS A 56 -10.52 17.66 -2.87
C CYS A 56 -9.26 18.34 -3.37
N LYS A 57 -9.41 19.18 -4.40
CA LYS A 57 -8.33 20.05 -4.86
C LYS A 57 -8.26 21.26 -3.93
N LEU A 58 -7.13 21.43 -3.26
CA LEU A 58 -6.86 22.55 -2.37
C LEU A 58 -5.67 23.37 -2.92
N PRO A 59 -5.61 24.68 -2.65
CA PRO A 59 -4.43 25.49 -2.96
C PRO A 59 -3.18 24.94 -2.27
N ALA A 60 -2.03 25.00 -2.95
CA ALA A 60 -0.77 24.44 -2.44
C ALA A 60 -0.34 25.03 -1.08
N GLU A 61 -0.48 26.34 -0.92
CA GLU A 61 -0.17 27.03 0.34
C GLU A 61 -1.03 26.54 1.51
N LEU A 62 -2.32 26.27 1.26
CA LEU A 62 -3.23 25.75 2.27
C LEU A 62 -2.83 24.34 2.69
N VAL A 63 -2.49 23.48 1.73
CA VAL A 63 -2.02 22.12 2.00
C VAL A 63 -0.75 22.15 2.84
N ARG A 64 0.19 23.05 2.55
CA ARG A 64 1.40 23.25 3.35
C ARG A 64 1.08 23.64 4.78
N GLN A 65 0.20 24.62 5.00
CA GLN A 65 -0.21 25.04 6.34
C GLN A 65 -0.90 23.91 7.12
N LEU A 66 -1.72 23.09 6.46
CA LEU A 66 -2.35 21.93 7.07
C LEU A 66 -1.30 20.89 7.48
N HIS A 67 -0.29 20.64 6.64
CA HIS A 67 0.82 19.76 6.99
C HIS A 67 1.61 20.28 8.19
N ASP A 68 2.02 21.56 8.19
CA ASP A 68 2.79 22.16 9.27
C ASP A 68 2.05 22.06 10.61
N ARG A 69 0.71 22.23 10.61
CA ARG A 69 -0.14 22.07 11.80
C ARG A 69 -0.34 20.62 12.20
N ALA A 70 -0.38 19.69 11.25
CA ALA A 70 -0.59 18.28 11.50
C ALA A 70 0.61 17.59 12.17
N VAL A 71 1.82 18.16 12.09
CA VAL A 71 3.04 17.59 12.71
C VAL A 71 2.88 17.37 14.23
N GLY A 72 2.10 18.22 14.90
CA GLY A 72 1.86 18.14 16.35
C GLY A 72 0.47 17.65 16.76
N HIS A 73 -0.36 17.18 15.81
CA HIS A 73 -1.76 16.85 16.07
C HIS A 73 -1.95 15.34 16.25
N GLU A 74 -2.63 14.93 17.33
CA GLU A 74 -2.93 13.53 17.62
C GLU A 74 -3.89 12.94 16.56
N GLY A 75 -3.44 11.90 15.85
CA GLY A 75 -4.19 11.35 14.71
C GLY A 75 -3.82 11.95 13.35
N GLY A 76 -2.83 12.86 13.33
CA GLY A 76 -2.21 13.38 12.11
C GLY A 76 -3.15 14.24 11.25
N LEU A 77 -2.85 14.30 9.95
CA LEU A 77 -3.54 15.21 9.02
C LEU A 77 -5.05 14.94 8.92
N ASN A 78 -5.46 13.67 8.93
CA ASN A 78 -6.87 13.30 8.77
C ASN A 78 -7.70 13.74 9.99
N ALA A 79 -7.18 13.57 11.21
CA ALA A 79 -7.85 14.00 12.43
C ALA A 79 -7.98 15.53 12.49
N LEU A 80 -6.89 16.25 12.16
CA LEU A 80 -6.90 17.71 12.09
C LEU A 80 -7.96 18.22 11.10
N ILE A 81 -8.04 17.62 9.90
CA ILE A 81 -9.03 18.00 8.89
C ILE A 81 -10.45 17.73 9.39
N ALA A 82 -10.70 16.58 10.02
CA ALA A 82 -12.01 16.24 10.56
C ALA A 82 -12.46 17.24 11.64
N GLU A 83 -11.56 17.65 12.52
CA GLU A 83 -11.84 18.64 13.57
C GLU A 83 -12.17 20.02 12.96
N LEU A 84 -11.33 20.50 12.02
CA LEU A 84 -11.54 21.79 11.36
C LEU A 84 -12.86 21.84 10.59
N LEU A 85 -13.21 20.78 9.85
CA LEU A 85 -14.47 20.67 9.12
C LEU A 85 -15.67 20.58 10.07
N GLY A 86 -15.56 19.84 11.18
CA GLY A 86 -16.61 19.77 12.20
C GLY A 86 -16.90 21.14 12.82
N GLN A 87 -15.86 21.89 13.18
CA GLN A 87 -15.98 23.24 13.72
C GLN A 87 -16.59 24.22 12.71
N SER A 88 -16.19 24.15 11.43
CA SER A 88 -16.76 25.04 10.40
C SER A 88 -18.23 24.75 10.16
N LEU A 89 -18.62 23.48 10.06
CA LEU A 89 -20.02 23.09 9.87
C LEU A 89 -20.91 23.49 11.05
N GLN A 90 -20.41 23.39 12.28
CA GLN A 90 -21.13 23.89 13.47
C GLN A 90 -21.25 25.41 13.47
N LYS A 91 -20.21 26.13 13.04
CA LYS A 91 -20.23 27.58 12.93
C LYS A 91 -21.22 28.05 11.87
N ASP A 92 -21.27 27.38 10.72
CA ASP A 92 -22.20 27.68 9.64
C ASP A 92 -23.66 27.40 10.05
N ALA A 93 -23.91 26.41 10.89
CA ALA A 93 -25.26 26.12 11.42
C ALA A 93 -25.75 27.14 12.48
N ASN A 94 -24.81 27.84 13.13
CA ASN A 94 -25.10 28.82 14.17
C ASN A 94 -25.16 30.27 13.66
N ASN A 95 -25.02 30.49 12.35
CA ASN A 95 -25.00 31.80 11.69
C ASN A 95 -26.13 31.92 10.68
#